data_AF-A0A3R6KRZ4-F1
#
_entry.id   AF-A0A3R6KRZ4-F1
#
_cell.length_a   1.000
_cell.length_b   1.000
_cell.length_c   1.000
_cell.angle_alpha   90.00
_cell.angle_beta   90.00
_cell.angle_gamma   90.00
#
_symmetry.space_group_name_H-M   'P 1'
#
loop_
_entity.id
_entity.type
_entity.pdbx_description
1 polymer ?
#
loop_
_entity_poly.entity_id
_entity_poly.type
_entity_poly.pdbx_seq_one_letter_code
_entity_poly.pdbx_strand_id
1 'polypeptide(L)'
;ISEKVNYINEIRIELELLQDKVSGKNNKNVIASLCRKVRFSDPMSSEKLSTLEKEILDLVKEISDMDEKTMPTKLDEISRKIDERNKRCLMK
;
A
#
# COMPACT_ATOMS: atom_id res chain seq x y z
N ILE A 1 -13.24 22.78 -3.69
CA ILE A 1 -12.38 21.69 -4.22
C ILE A 1 -12.33 20.66 -3.10
N SER A 2 -13.14 19.60 -3.18
CA SER A 2 -13.10 18.54 -2.16
C SER A 2 -11.78 17.82 -2.33
N GLU A 3 -10.78 18.19 -1.54
CA GLU A 3 -9.57 17.41 -1.31
C GLU A 3 -9.96 16.12 -0.58
N LYS A 4 -10.74 15.27 -1.24
CA LYS A 4 -10.82 13.85 -0.90
C LYS A 4 -9.47 13.29 -1.29
N VAL A 5 -8.57 13.26 -0.32
CA VAL A 5 -7.25 12.66 -0.47
C VAL A 5 -7.47 11.21 -0.88
N ASN A 6 -7.20 10.90 -2.15
CA ASN A 6 -7.28 9.54 -2.67
C ASN A 6 -6.01 8.80 -2.26
N TYR A 7 -5.86 8.52 -0.96
CA TYR A 7 -4.72 7.79 -0.43
C TYR A 7 -4.50 6.45 -1.17
N ILE A 8 -5.59 5.82 -1.61
CA ILE A 8 -5.54 4.62 -2.46
C ILE A 8 -4.74 4.81 -3.73
N ASN A 9 -4.92 5.94 -4.39
CA ASN A 9 -4.23 6.20 -5.64
C ASN A 9 -2.77 6.53 -5.39
N GLU A 10 -2.45 7.25 -4.30
CA GLU A 10 -1.07 7.47 -3.89
C GLU A 10 -0.35 6.17 -3.52
N ILE A 11 -0.99 5.30 -2.73
CA ILE A 11 -0.43 3.98 -2.36
C ILE A 11 -0.17 3.14 -3.61
N ARG A 12 -1.07 3.19 -4.60
CA ARG A 12 -0.86 2.49 -5.89
C ARG A 12 0.37 3.01 -6.61
N ILE A 13 0.50 4.33 -6.77
CA ILE A 13 1.63 4.94 -7.46
C ILE A 13 2.95 4.60 -6.74
N GLU A 14 2.99 4.72 -5.42
CA GLU A 14 4.20 4.38 -4.65
C GLU A 14 4.54 2.89 -4.74
N LEU A 15 3.55 1.98 -4.74
CA LEU A 15 3.79 0.56 -4.97
C LEU A 15 4.32 0.30 -6.38
N GLU A 16 3.80 0.98 -7.42
CA GLU A 16 4.30 0.84 -8.79
C GLU A 16 5.75 1.35 -8.91
N LEU A 17 6.07 2.49 -8.30
CA LEU A 17 7.44 3.01 -8.23
C LEU A 17 8.38 2.06 -7.49
N LEU A 18 7.91 1.48 -6.38
CA LEU A 18 8.67 0.49 -5.63
C LEU A 18 8.89 -0.79 -6.44
N GLN A 19 7.89 -1.23 -7.22
CA GLN A 19 8.02 -2.38 -8.10
C GLN A 19 9.10 -2.18 -9.18
N ASP A 20 9.28 -0.94 -9.63
CA ASP A 20 10.29 -0.59 -10.62
C ASP A 20 11.70 -0.54 -10.01
N LYS A 21 11.82 0.04 -8.81
CA LYS A 21 13.08 0.11 -8.04
C LYS A 21 13.61 -1.25 -7.61
N VAL A 22 12.73 -2.18 -7.22
CA VAL A 22 13.15 -3.45 -6.61
C VAL A 22 13.55 -4.46 -7.69
N SER A 23 14.77 -4.99 -7.64
CA SER A 23 15.24 -5.99 -8.62
C SER A 23 14.82 -7.42 -8.25
N GLY A 24 14.59 -7.69 -6.96
CA GLY A 24 14.15 -8.99 -6.45
C GLY A 24 12.81 -9.47 -7.03
N LYS A 25 12.83 -10.55 -7.83
CA LYS A 25 11.63 -11.18 -8.44
C LYS A 25 10.55 -11.55 -7.41
N ASN A 26 10.96 -11.96 -6.20
CA ASN A 26 10.05 -12.30 -5.12
C ASN A 26 9.33 -11.06 -4.58
N ASN A 27 10.07 -9.98 -4.34
CA ASN A 27 9.54 -8.70 -3.86
C ASN A 27 8.63 -8.06 -4.92
N LYS A 28 8.99 -8.09 -6.21
CA LYS A 28 8.13 -7.64 -7.31
C LYS A 28 6.77 -8.35 -7.32
N ASN A 29 6.74 -9.67 -7.10
CA ASN A 29 5.49 -10.43 -7.04
C ASN A 29 4.61 -10.01 -5.86
N VAL A 30 5.22 -9.78 -4.68
CA VAL A 30 4.49 -9.29 -3.50
C VAL A 30 3.90 -7.92 -3.78
N ILE A 31 4.70 -6.98 -4.29
CA ILE A 31 4.27 -5.62 -4.63
C ILE A 31 3.14 -5.64 -5.69
N ALA A 32 3.28 -6.44 -6.74
CA ALA A 32 2.24 -6.58 -7.76
C ALA A 32 0.92 -7.13 -7.18
N SER A 33 1.00 -8.05 -6.20
CA SER A 33 -0.16 -8.56 -5.48
C SER A 33 -0.83 -7.48 -4.63
N LEU A 34 -0.04 -6.66 -3.93
CA LEU A 34 -0.53 -5.50 -3.17
C LEU A 34 -1.21 -4.48 -4.08
N CYS A 35 -0.59 -4.17 -5.22
CA CYS A 35 -1.12 -3.20 -6.18
C CYS A 35 -2.47 -3.66 -6.75
N ARG A 36 -2.61 -4.97 -7.04
CA ARG A 36 -3.91 -5.57 -7.38
C ARG A 36 -4.91 -5.45 -6.23
N LYS A 37 -4.54 -5.82 -5.00
CA LYS A 37 -5.43 -5.70 -3.84
C LYS A 37 -5.97 -4.28 -3.71
N VAL A 38 -5.09 -3.27 -3.76
CA VAL A 38 -5.47 -1.85 -3.65
C VAL A 38 -6.32 -1.39 -4.83
N ARG A 39 -6.06 -1.88 -6.06
CA ARG A 39 -6.87 -1.59 -7.25
C ARG A 39 -8.29 -2.13 -7.17
N PHE A 40 -8.49 -3.29 -6.52
CA PHE A 40 -9.81 -3.88 -6.31
C PHE A 40 -10.54 -3.31 -5.09
N SER A 41 -9.85 -2.52 -4.26
CA SER A 41 -10.48 -1.88 -3.11
C SER A 41 -11.26 -0.63 -3.51
N ASP A 42 -12.25 -0.28 -2.68
CA ASP A 42 -13.10 0.88 -2.91
C ASP A 42 -12.26 2.18 -2.91
N PRO A 43 -12.44 3.07 -3.90
CA PRO A 43 -11.74 4.34 -4.00
C PRO A 43 -12.23 5.38 -2.98
N MET A 44 -13.33 5.12 -2.27
CA MET A 44 -13.89 6.05 -1.30
C MET A 44 -13.30 5.81 0.09
N SER A 45 -12.15 6.44 0.37
CA SER A 45 -11.60 6.52 1.72
C SER A 45 -12.62 7.16 2.66
N SER A 46 -13.04 6.42 3.69
CA SER A 46 -13.76 6.99 4.84
C SER A 46 -12.74 7.61 5.79
N GLU A 47 -13.10 8.67 6.54
CA GLU A 47 -12.19 9.31 7.52
C GLU A 47 -11.50 8.31 8.48
N LYS A 48 -12.20 7.23 8.81
CA LYS A 48 -11.68 6.12 9.65
C LYS A 48 -10.56 5.30 9.00
N LEU A 49 -10.49 5.29 7.68
CA LEU A 49 -9.48 4.59 6.88
C LEU A 49 -8.34 5.52 6.49
N SER A 50 -8.58 6.83 6.36
CA SER A 50 -7.58 7.83 5.97
C SER A 50 -6.31 7.80 6.83
N THR A 51 -6.44 7.62 8.15
CA THR A 51 -5.28 7.49 9.06
C THR A 51 -4.43 6.26 8.72
N LEU A 52 -5.11 5.13 8.47
CA LEU A 52 -4.49 3.85 8.21
C LEU A 52 -3.84 3.82 6.82
N GLU A 53 -4.46 4.47 5.84
CA GLU A 53 -3.92 4.63 4.49
C GLU A 53 -2.72 5.58 4.47
N LYS A 54 -2.75 6.65 5.28
CA LYS A 54 -1.59 7.52 5.45
C LYS A 54 -0.39 6.77 6.06
N GLU A 55 -0.63 5.93 7.08
CA GLU A 55 0.41 5.05 7.64
C GLU A 55 0.97 4.07 6.59
N ILE A 56 0.09 3.46 5.76
CA ILE A 56 0.54 2.57 4.69
C ILE A 56 1.42 3.33 3.70
N LEU A 57 1.01 4.54 3.29
CA LEU A 57 1.77 5.35 2.35
C LEU A 57 3.16 5.70 2.89
N ASP A 58 3.24 6.06 4.17
CA ASP A 58 4.50 6.37 4.85
C ASP A 58 5.44 5.14 4.87
N LEU A 59 4.90 3.96 5.20
CA LEU A 59 5.64 2.70 5.16
C LEU A 59 6.12 2.34 3.75
N VAL A 60 5.31 2.54 2.70
CA VAL A 60 5.73 2.25 1.32
C VAL A 60 6.89 3.18 0.92
N LYS A 61 6.81 4.47 1.30
CA LYS A 61 7.90 5.44 1.06
C LYS A 61 9.17 5.06 1.80
N GLU A 62 9.05 4.64 3.05
CA GLU A 62 10.18 4.18 3.87
C GLU A 62 10.84 2.93 3.24
N ILE A 63 10.07 2.00 2.67
CA ILE A 63 10.60 0.84 1.94
C ILE A 63 11.38 1.26 0.68
N SER A 64 10.96 2.32 0.00
CA SER A 64 11.64 2.83 -1.20
C SER A 64 13.06 3.33 -0.93
N ASP A 65 13.37 3.63 0.33
CA ASP A 65 14.67 4.11 0.82
C ASP A 65 15.45 3.03 1.60
N MET A 66 14.82 1.88 1.91
CA MET A 66 15.42 0.80 2.68
C MET A 66 16.17 -0.24 1.83
N ASP A 67 17.11 -0.95 2.46
CA ASP A 67 17.82 -2.08 1.89
C ASP A 67 16.91 -3.26 1.51
N GLU A 68 17.21 -3.95 0.40
CA GLU A 68 16.49 -5.14 -0.08
C GLU A 68 16.39 -6.28 0.96
N LYS A 69 17.24 -6.30 1.98
CA LYS A 69 17.20 -7.28 3.08
C LYS A 69 16.02 -7.09 4.03
N THR A 70 15.60 -5.85 4.29
CA THR A 70 14.49 -5.53 5.22
C THR A 70 13.17 -5.29 4.49
N MET A 71 13.22 -5.02 3.18
CA MET A 71 12.03 -4.92 2.31
C MET A 71 11.02 -6.06 2.48
N PRO A 72 11.37 -7.37 2.45
CA PRO A 72 10.37 -8.43 2.50
C PRO A 72 9.54 -8.43 3.80
N THR A 73 10.17 -8.16 4.94
CA THR A 73 9.47 -8.07 6.24
C THR A 73 8.48 -6.91 6.25
N LYS A 74 8.88 -5.79 5.66
CA LYS A 74 8.09 -4.57 5.63
C LYS A 74 6.96 -4.64 4.58
N LEU A 75 7.19 -5.33 3.47
CA LEU A 75 6.16 -5.66 2.48
C LEU A 75 5.07 -6.58 3.07
N ASP A 76 5.43 -7.55 3.92
CA ASP A 76 4.45 -8.35 4.66
C ASP A 76 3.61 -7.49 5.62
N GLU A 77 4.25 -6.56 6.33
CA GLU A 77 3.57 -5.60 7.21
C GLU A 77 2.58 -4.72 6.44
N ILE A 78 2.98 -4.18 5.28
CA ILE A 78 2.09 -3.42 4.39
C ILE A 78 0.94 -4.31 3.87
N SER A 79 1.23 -5.56 3.51
CA SER A 79 0.21 -6.53 3.10
C SER A 79 -0.85 -6.72 4.17
N ARG A 80 -0.43 -6.89 5.43
CA ARG A 80 -1.33 -7.01 6.58
C ARG A 80 -2.15 -5.74 6.80
N LYS A 81 -1.54 -4.55 6.74
CA LYS A 81 -2.27 -3.28 6.88
C LYS A 81 -3.28 -3.07 5.76
N ILE A 82 -2.95 -3.41 4.51
CA ILE A 82 -3.90 -3.37 3.38
C ILE A 82 -5.05 -4.38 3.59
N ASP A 83 -4.76 -5.57 4.10
CA ASP A 83 -5.77 -6.58 4.42
C ASP A 83 -6.71 -6.11 5.56
N GLU A 84 -6.15 -5.50 6.60
CA GLU A 84 -6.90 -4.90 7.71
C GLU A 84 -7.79 -3.75 7.22
N ARG A 85 -7.26 -2.89 6.35
CA ARG A 85 -8.02 -1.83 5.68
C ARG A 85 -9.17 -2.41 4.87
N ASN A 86 -8.93 -3.45 4.08
CA ASN A 86 -9.95 -4.13 3.27
C ASN A 86 -11.03 -4.78 4.15
N LYS A 87 -10.65 -5.41 5.26
CA LYS A 87 -11.60 -5.94 6.25
C LYS A 87 -12.45 -4.85 6.86
N ARG A 88 -11.84 -3.73 7.27
CA ARG A 88 -12.58 -2.56 7.81
C ARG A 88 -13.50 -1.91 6.77
N CYS A 89 -13.18 -2.01 5.48
CA CYS A 89 -14.03 -1.55 4.39
C CYS A 89 -15.23 -2.50 4.16
N LEU A 90 -15.03 -3.82 4.31
CA LEU A 90 -16.07 -4.84 4.18
C LEU A 90 -16.99 -4.94 5.41
N MET A 91 -16.50 -4.61 6.60
CA MET A 91 -17.31 -4.51 7.82
C MET A 91 -18.13 -3.22 7.78
N LYS A 92 -19.17 -3.24 6.95
CA LYS A 92 -20.21 -2.21 6.86
C LYS A 92 -21.31 -2.44 7.89
#